data_AF-A0A9D7DI45-F1
#
_entry.id   AF-A0A9D7DI45-F1
#
_cell.length_a   1.000
_cell.length_b   1.000
_cell.length_c   1.000
_cell.angle_alpha   90.00
_cell.angle_beta   90.00
_cell.angle_gamma   90.00
#
_symmetry.space_group_name_H-M   'P 1'
#
loop_
_entity.id
_entity.type
_entity.pdbx_description
1 polymer ?
#
loop_
_entity_poly.entity_id
_entity_poly.type
_entity_poly.pdbx_seq_one_letter_code
_entity_poly.pdbx_strand_id
1 'polypeptide(L)'
;MSKIDKTNYAKDGTPLPPEYADAMAAFRGFAKSTLSSSIVLSAGYNPRVYAYIAQFNDFLPDARGDLRKKVILKVSDMRSALIQGKILAKKGVWVSEYRIESGLNCGGHAFATDGILLGPILQEFHDKREAMAAELFDLCNKSLEQEGKHVLVGPPAIRITVQGGIGTAEEDRFLRTCYGMDGTGWGSPFLLVPEATNVDEQTWEQLTKAKPKTTT
;
A
#
# COMPACT_ATOMS: atom_id res chain seq x y z
N MET A 1 -5.50 6.94 -3.83
CA MET A 1 -4.85 6.45 -5.06
C MET A 1 -3.71 7.40 -5.42
N SER A 2 -2.53 6.88 -5.76
CA SER A 2 -1.35 7.71 -6.02
C SER A 2 -1.40 8.46 -7.35
N LYS A 3 -2.14 7.95 -8.35
CA LYS A 3 -2.15 8.47 -9.73
C LYS A 3 -3.08 9.66 -10.00
N ILE A 4 -3.74 10.22 -8.99
CA ILE A 4 -4.60 11.40 -9.17
C ILE A 4 -3.70 12.66 -9.20
N ASP A 5 -3.08 12.90 -10.34
CA ASP A 5 -2.04 13.92 -10.54
C ASP A 5 -2.46 14.97 -11.57
N LYS A 6 -3.74 15.36 -11.55
CA LYS A 6 -4.28 16.42 -12.41
C LYS A 6 -3.68 17.77 -12.02
N THR A 7 -3.30 18.58 -13.00
CA THR A 7 -2.97 19.99 -12.79
C THR A 7 -4.22 20.75 -12.35
N ASN A 8 -4.15 21.36 -11.17
CA ASN A 8 -5.18 22.25 -10.65
C ASN A 8 -4.86 23.70 -11.03
N TYR A 9 -5.88 24.55 -11.09
CA TYR A 9 -5.76 25.94 -11.55
C TYR A 9 -6.34 26.90 -10.51
N ALA A 10 -5.74 28.08 -10.41
CA ALA A 10 -6.28 29.18 -9.62
C ALA A 10 -7.54 29.77 -10.27
N LYS A 11 -8.26 30.64 -9.55
CA LYS A 11 -9.49 31.29 -10.06
C LYS A 11 -9.26 32.09 -11.34
N ASP A 12 -8.05 32.60 -11.54
CA ASP A 12 -7.64 33.35 -12.73
C ASP A 12 -7.17 32.48 -13.90
N GLY A 13 -7.20 31.15 -13.75
CA GLY A 13 -6.76 30.20 -14.77
C GLY A 13 -5.26 29.91 -14.76
N THR A 14 -4.49 30.42 -13.79
CA THR A 14 -3.06 30.10 -13.66
C THR A 14 -2.87 28.66 -13.16
N PRO A 15 -2.02 27.83 -13.79
CA PRO A 15 -1.72 26.49 -13.29
C PRO A 15 -1.05 26.58 -11.91
N LEU A 16 -1.59 25.84 -10.95
CA LEU A 16 -1.02 25.77 -9.61
C LEU A 16 0.23 24.87 -9.60
N PRO A 17 1.14 25.10 -8.64
CA PRO A 17 2.29 24.24 -8.43
C PRO A 17 1.94 22.75 -8.22
N PRO A 18 2.87 21.83 -8.51
CA PRO A 18 2.71 20.37 -8.37
C PRO A 18 2.05 19.90 -7.07
N GLU A 19 2.38 20.54 -5.95
CA GLU A 19 1.91 20.19 -4.62
C GLU A 19 0.40 20.44 -4.42
N TYR A 20 -0.25 21.17 -5.32
CA TYR A 20 -1.70 21.39 -5.31
C TYR A 20 -2.48 20.35 -6.11
N ALA A 21 -1.81 19.40 -6.78
CA ALA A 21 -2.49 18.23 -7.35
C ALA A 21 -3.14 17.39 -6.24
N ASP A 22 -4.29 16.76 -6.52
CA ASP A 22 -5.15 16.16 -5.50
C ASP A 22 -4.43 15.11 -4.63
N ALA A 23 -3.65 14.21 -5.26
CA ALA A 23 -2.89 13.21 -4.51
C ALA A 23 -1.84 13.84 -3.57
N MET A 24 -1.18 14.91 -4.03
CA MET A 24 -0.15 15.62 -3.28
C MET A 24 -0.76 16.45 -2.14
N ALA A 25 -1.90 17.10 -2.39
CA ALA A 25 -2.63 17.88 -1.41
C ALA A 25 -3.19 16.98 -0.30
N ALA A 26 -3.82 15.85 -0.66
CA ALA A 26 -4.31 14.86 0.30
C ALA A 26 -3.17 14.27 1.13
N PHE A 27 -2.05 13.90 0.49
CA PHE A 27 -0.85 13.42 1.18
C PHE A 27 -0.32 14.46 2.18
N ARG A 28 -0.18 15.73 1.77
CA ARG A 28 0.28 16.82 2.65
C ARG A 28 -0.63 16.99 3.86
N GLY A 29 -1.96 16.89 3.68
CA GLY A 29 -2.91 16.94 4.77
C GLY A 29 -2.64 15.87 5.83
N PHE A 30 -2.44 14.62 5.39
CA PHE A 30 -2.05 13.53 6.28
C PHE A 30 -0.68 13.75 6.92
N ALA A 31 0.32 14.16 6.14
CA ALA A 31 1.69 14.38 6.58
C ALA A 31 1.77 15.46 7.66
N LYS A 32 0.98 16.54 7.55
CA LYS A 32 0.93 17.65 8.52
C LYS A 32 -0.05 17.42 9.68
N SER A 33 -0.81 16.32 9.67
CA SER A 33 -1.71 16.00 10.78
C SER A 33 -0.95 15.55 12.03
N THR A 34 -1.58 15.61 13.20
CA THR A 34 -0.99 15.17 14.47
C THR A 34 -0.96 13.65 14.65
N LEU A 35 -1.62 12.89 13.76
CA LEU A 35 -1.75 11.43 13.84
C LEU A 35 -0.40 10.71 13.84
N SER A 36 -0.23 9.68 14.66
CA SER A 36 0.84 8.70 14.49
C SER A 36 0.24 7.47 13.82
N SER A 37 0.36 7.37 12.50
CA SER A 37 -0.40 6.38 11.72
C SER A 37 0.28 6.07 10.38
N SER A 38 -0.34 5.18 9.61
CA SER A 38 0.14 4.74 8.31
C SER A 38 -0.68 5.34 7.17
N ILE A 39 -0.03 5.59 6.03
CA ILE A 39 -0.70 5.90 4.76
C ILE A 39 -0.58 4.74 3.79
N VAL A 40 -1.69 4.43 3.11
CA VAL A 40 -1.73 3.37 2.09
C VAL A 40 -1.58 3.99 0.71
N LEU A 41 -0.49 3.65 0.01
CA LEU A 41 -0.26 4.03 -1.38
C LEU A 41 -0.72 2.89 -2.29
N SER A 42 -1.67 3.21 -3.17
CA SER A 42 -2.33 2.25 -4.08
C SER A 42 -2.42 2.80 -5.50
N ALA A 43 -2.80 1.93 -6.44
CA ALA A 43 -2.90 2.21 -7.87
C ALA A 43 -1.54 2.45 -8.58
N GLY A 44 -0.45 1.92 -8.00
CA GLY A 44 0.89 1.90 -8.58
C GLY A 44 1.78 3.08 -8.19
N TYR A 45 2.95 3.14 -8.82
CA TYR A 45 3.97 4.14 -8.55
C TYR A 45 3.58 5.52 -9.09
N ASN A 46 3.75 6.56 -8.26
CA ASN A 46 3.74 7.97 -8.66
C ASN A 46 5.08 8.62 -8.25
N PRO A 47 5.96 8.98 -9.20
CA PRO A 47 7.25 9.60 -8.91
C PRO A 47 7.19 10.87 -8.05
N ARG A 48 6.18 11.73 -8.28
CA ARG A 48 6.04 13.01 -7.59
C ARG A 48 5.66 12.80 -6.14
N VAL A 49 4.67 11.94 -5.89
CA VAL A 49 4.27 11.58 -4.51
C VAL A 49 5.45 10.96 -3.77
N TYR A 50 6.18 10.04 -4.39
CA TYR A 50 7.30 9.36 -3.76
C TYR A 50 8.46 10.32 -3.43
N ALA A 51 8.77 11.26 -4.32
CA ALA A 51 9.73 12.32 -4.04
C ALA A 51 9.25 13.26 -2.92
N TYR A 52 7.95 13.49 -2.84
CA TYR A 52 7.35 14.39 -1.86
C TYR A 52 7.35 13.81 -0.44
N ILE A 53 7.14 12.50 -0.28
CA ILE A 53 7.16 11.83 1.05
C ILE A 53 8.46 12.15 1.80
N ALA A 54 9.59 12.06 1.12
CA ALA A 54 10.92 12.26 1.72
C ALA A 54 11.21 13.70 2.18
N GLN A 55 10.34 14.66 1.83
CA GLN A 55 10.44 16.05 2.30
C GLN A 55 9.83 16.25 3.71
N PHE A 56 9.15 15.24 4.25
CA PHE A 56 8.50 15.31 5.55
C PHE A 56 9.26 14.46 6.58
N ASN A 57 9.85 15.13 7.58
CA ASN A 57 10.66 14.47 8.61
C ASN A 57 9.92 13.37 9.38
N ASP A 58 8.61 13.47 9.54
CA ASP A 58 7.79 12.48 10.24
C ASP A 58 7.75 11.09 9.53
N PHE A 59 8.19 10.99 8.27
CA PHE A 59 8.35 9.73 7.52
C PHE A 59 9.79 9.20 7.52
N LEU A 60 10.70 9.91 8.17
CA LEU A 60 12.09 9.54 8.35
C LEU A 60 12.28 9.13 9.82
N PRO A 61 13.28 8.28 10.14
CA PRO A 61 13.53 7.91 11.52
C PRO A 61 13.90 9.13 12.39
N ASP A 62 13.44 9.12 13.63
CA ASP A 62 13.90 10.04 14.66
C ASP A 62 15.25 9.61 15.26
N ALA A 63 15.74 10.33 16.27
CA ALA A 63 17.01 10.01 16.93
C ALA A 63 17.08 8.61 17.59
N ARG A 64 15.93 7.95 17.78
CA ARG A 64 15.83 6.58 18.29
C ARG A 64 15.65 5.54 17.19
N GLY A 65 15.56 5.98 15.92
CA GLY A 65 15.24 5.11 14.78
C GLY A 65 13.74 4.89 14.57
N ASP A 66 12.87 5.60 15.30
CA ASP A 66 11.43 5.39 15.27
C ASP A 66 10.75 6.17 14.14
N LEU A 67 9.69 5.58 13.56
CA LEU A 67 8.89 6.20 12.49
C LEU A 67 7.52 6.63 13.03
N ARG A 68 7.25 7.94 13.03
CA ARG A 68 5.95 8.49 13.44
C ARG A 68 4.87 8.23 12.39
N LYS A 69 5.19 8.45 11.11
CA LYS A 69 4.31 8.18 9.97
C LYS A 69 4.90 7.02 9.17
N LYS A 70 4.05 6.05 8.85
CA LYS A 70 4.46 4.81 8.18
C LYS A 70 3.87 4.72 6.78
N VAL A 71 4.58 4.05 5.87
CA VAL A 71 4.12 3.79 4.51
C VAL A 71 3.68 2.34 4.38
N ILE A 72 2.49 2.14 3.80
CA ILE A 72 1.96 0.85 3.37
C ILE A 72 1.88 0.88 1.84
N LEU A 73 2.52 -0.08 1.18
CA LEU A 73 2.45 -0.23 -0.27
C LEU A 73 1.46 -1.33 -0.64
N LYS A 74 0.43 -0.99 -1.43
CA LYS A 74 -0.38 -2.02 -2.10
C LYS A 74 0.34 -2.51 -3.35
N VAL A 75 0.56 -3.81 -3.44
CA VAL A 75 1.42 -4.44 -4.45
C VAL A 75 0.73 -5.68 -5.00
N SER A 76 1.05 -6.03 -6.26
CA SER A 76 0.48 -7.22 -6.92
C SER A 76 1.38 -8.45 -6.78
N ASP A 77 2.68 -8.24 -6.61
CA ASP A 77 3.70 -9.29 -6.68
C ASP A 77 5.01 -8.82 -6.02
N MET A 78 5.94 -9.76 -5.83
CA MET A 78 7.25 -9.49 -5.22
C MET A 78 8.08 -8.48 -6.03
N ARG A 79 8.00 -8.53 -7.37
CA ARG A 79 8.77 -7.64 -8.24
C ARG A 79 8.35 -6.18 -8.04
N SER A 80 7.06 -5.90 -8.07
CA SER A 80 6.49 -4.56 -7.86
C SER A 80 6.74 -4.05 -6.45
N ALA A 81 6.71 -4.93 -5.45
CA ALA A 81 7.11 -4.61 -4.08
C ALA A 81 8.57 -4.20 -3.99
N LEU A 82 9.49 -5.02 -4.50
CA LEU A 82 10.92 -4.76 -4.40
C LEU A 82 11.32 -3.49 -5.17
N ILE A 83 10.78 -3.27 -6.37
CA ILE A 83 11.06 -2.06 -7.15
C ILE A 83 10.60 -0.81 -6.40
N GLN A 84 9.36 -0.76 -5.92
CA GLN A 84 8.83 0.41 -5.21
C GLN A 84 9.50 0.61 -3.86
N GLY A 85 9.77 -0.47 -3.13
CA GLY A 85 10.55 -0.46 -1.89
C GLY A 85 11.92 0.16 -2.10
N LYS A 86 12.65 -0.25 -3.14
CA LYS A 86 13.97 0.33 -3.46
C LYS A 86 13.90 1.81 -3.81
N ILE A 87 12.86 2.26 -4.49
CA ILE A 87 12.67 3.68 -4.82
C ILE A 87 12.50 4.52 -3.54
N LEU A 88 11.72 4.04 -2.57
CA LEU A 88 11.51 4.73 -1.29
C LEU A 88 12.73 4.64 -0.37
N ALA A 89 13.38 3.47 -0.31
CA ALA A 89 14.60 3.27 0.47
C ALA A 89 15.72 4.23 0.01
N LYS A 90 15.90 4.42 -1.31
CA LYS A 90 16.82 5.43 -1.90
C LYS A 90 16.48 6.89 -1.58
N LYS A 91 15.42 7.13 -0.81
CA LYS A 91 15.02 8.46 -0.31
C LYS A 91 14.98 8.51 1.21
N GLY A 92 15.50 7.48 1.88
CA GLY A 92 15.44 7.30 3.32
C GLY A 92 14.05 6.97 3.87
N VAL A 93 13.09 6.58 3.02
CA VAL A 93 11.72 6.27 3.45
C VAL A 93 11.54 4.77 3.61
N TRP A 94 11.15 4.33 4.81
CA TRP A 94 10.90 2.93 5.12
C TRP A 94 9.45 2.52 4.82
N VAL A 95 9.28 1.38 4.16
CA VAL A 95 7.97 0.75 3.95
C VAL A 95 7.70 -0.23 5.08
N SER A 96 6.68 0.07 5.91
CA SER A 96 6.35 -0.74 7.09
C SER A 96 5.44 -1.92 6.77
N GLU A 97 4.72 -1.88 5.64
CA GLU A 97 3.84 -2.96 5.23
C GLU A 97 3.76 -3.07 3.70
N TYR A 98 3.85 -4.30 3.20
CA TYR A 98 3.47 -4.66 1.84
C TYR A 98 2.14 -5.40 1.89
N ARG A 99 1.13 -4.79 1.28
CA ARG A 99 -0.25 -5.27 1.26
C ARG A 99 -0.56 -5.83 -0.11
N ILE A 100 -0.53 -7.14 -0.20
CA ILE A 100 -0.69 -7.90 -1.44
C ILE A 100 -2.15 -7.87 -1.87
N GLU A 101 -2.39 -7.50 -3.13
CA GLU A 101 -3.67 -7.64 -3.80
C GLU A 101 -3.45 -8.33 -5.15
N SER A 102 -4.01 -9.53 -5.29
CA SER A 102 -3.99 -10.23 -6.58
C SER A 102 -5.07 -9.69 -7.49
N GLY A 103 -4.68 -9.40 -8.73
CA GLY A 103 -5.64 -8.94 -9.72
C GLY A 103 -6.69 -9.95 -10.15
N LEU A 104 -6.48 -11.24 -9.85
CA LEU A 104 -7.45 -12.30 -10.12
C LEU A 104 -8.42 -12.54 -8.96
N ASN A 105 -8.06 -12.12 -7.75
CA ASN A 105 -8.79 -12.48 -6.52
C ASN A 105 -9.49 -11.27 -5.89
N CYS A 106 -9.06 -10.06 -6.22
CA CYS A 106 -9.68 -8.83 -5.74
C CYS A 106 -10.78 -8.36 -6.71
N GLY A 107 -11.92 -7.94 -6.18
CA GLY A 107 -12.87 -7.12 -6.94
C GLY A 107 -12.32 -5.71 -7.16
N GLY A 108 -12.85 -5.00 -8.17
CA GLY A 108 -12.49 -3.60 -8.45
C GLY A 108 -11.74 -3.43 -9.77
N HIS A 109 -10.51 -2.90 -9.73
CA HIS A 109 -9.74 -2.57 -10.94
C HIS A 109 -9.66 -3.78 -11.89
N ALA A 110 -10.03 -3.59 -13.16
CA ALA A 110 -9.82 -4.59 -14.19
C ALA A 110 -8.31 -4.71 -14.48
N PHE A 111 -7.73 -5.88 -14.25
CA PHE A 111 -6.34 -6.15 -14.58
C PHE A 111 -6.26 -6.63 -16.04
N ALA A 112 -5.39 -6.00 -16.83
CA ALA A 112 -5.30 -6.23 -18.27
C ALA A 112 -4.55 -7.52 -18.68
N THR A 113 -4.11 -8.32 -17.71
CA THR A 113 -3.34 -9.56 -17.94
C THR A 113 -4.08 -10.76 -17.36
N ASP A 114 -3.74 -11.97 -17.81
CA ASP A 114 -4.24 -13.25 -17.28
C ASP A 114 -3.95 -13.47 -15.78
N GLY A 115 -3.27 -12.49 -15.16
CA GLY A 115 -2.93 -12.44 -13.75
C GLY A 115 -1.98 -13.56 -13.32
N ILE A 116 -1.59 -13.54 -12.06
CA ILE A 116 -0.83 -14.61 -11.42
C ILE A 116 -1.69 -15.08 -10.26
N LEU A 117 -1.77 -16.39 -10.06
CA LEU A 117 -2.50 -16.96 -8.94
C LEU A 117 -1.94 -16.42 -7.62
N LEU A 118 -2.84 -16.15 -6.66
CA LEU A 118 -2.45 -15.61 -5.36
C LEU A 118 -1.45 -16.52 -4.62
N GLY A 119 -1.65 -17.84 -4.62
CA GLY A 119 -0.79 -18.78 -3.90
C GLY A 119 0.71 -18.66 -4.23
N PRO A 120 1.14 -18.74 -5.50
CA PRO A 120 2.53 -18.50 -5.90
C PRO A 120 3.09 -17.13 -5.48
N ILE A 121 2.28 -16.06 -5.56
CA ILE A 121 2.69 -14.73 -5.10
C ILE A 121 2.99 -14.79 -3.59
N LEU A 122 2.06 -15.32 -2.80
CA LEU A 122 2.23 -15.41 -1.35
C LEU A 122 3.42 -16.28 -0.95
N GLN A 123 3.65 -17.38 -1.65
CA GLN A 123 4.82 -18.24 -1.41
C GLN A 123 6.12 -17.48 -1.66
N GLU A 124 6.20 -16.72 -2.75
CA GLU A 124 7.39 -15.92 -3.03
C GLU A 124 7.65 -14.86 -1.95
N PHE A 125 6.59 -14.20 -1.44
CA PHE A 125 6.71 -13.30 -0.31
C PHE A 125 7.16 -13.99 0.97
N HIS A 126 6.59 -15.15 1.28
CA HIS A 126 7.00 -15.95 2.43
C HIS A 126 8.49 -16.27 2.36
N ASP A 127 8.97 -16.77 1.22
CA ASP A 127 10.34 -17.27 1.07
C ASP A 127 11.38 -16.14 1.01
N LYS A 128 11.02 -14.96 0.50
CA LYS A 128 11.95 -13.84 0.27
C LYS A 128 11.81 -12.67 1.23
N ARG A 129 10.88 -12.70 2.20
CA ARG A 129 10.62 -11.54 3.09
C ARG A 129 11.86 -11.06 3.84
N GLU A 130 12.70 -11.97 4.33
CA GLU A 130 13.91 -11.61 5.09
C GLU A 130 14.97 -10.97 4.19
N ALA A 131 15.22 -11.58 3.01
CA ALA A 131 16.15 -11.04 2.02
C ALA A 131 15.70 -9.65 1.52
N MET A 132 14.40 -9.48 1.27
CA MET A 132 13.82 -8.18 0.92
C MET A 132 14.03 -7.16 2.04
N ALA A 133 13.76 -7.53 3.30
CA ALA A 133 13.91 -6.61 4.43
C ALA A 133 15.37 -6.17 4.62
N ALA A 134 16.33 -7.10 4.54
CA ALA A 134 17.75 -6.80 4.64
C ALA A 134 18.21 -5.87 3.51
N GLU A 135 17.88 -6.19 2.26
CA GLU A 135 18.28 -5.37 1.10
C GLU A 135 17.73 -3.94 1.20
N LEU A 136 16.46 -3.79 1.60
CA LEU A 136 15.83 -2.49 1.73
C LEU A 136 16.40 -1.70 2.90
N PHE A 137 16.73 -2.37 4.00
CA PHE A 137 17.31 -1.73 5.19
C PHE A 137 18.67 -1.13 4.88
N ASP A 138 19.57 -1.91 4.27
CA ASP A 138 20.90 -1.46 3.88
C ASP A 138 20.82 -0.27 2.92
N LEU A 139 19.92 -0.35 1.93
CA LEU A 139 19.71 0.73 0.97
C LEU A 139 19.14 1.99 1.62
N CYS A 140 18.22 1.84 2.57
CA CYS A 140 17.59 2.94 3.27
C CYS A 140 18.59 3.68 4.17
N ASN A 141 19.32 2.96 5.01
CA ASN A 141 20.32 3.55 5.89
C ASN A 141 21.45 4.21 5.12
N LYS A 142 21.93 3.59 4.03
CA LYS A 142 22.91 4.24 3.15
C LYS A 142 22.43 5.59 2.63
N SER A 143 21.16 5.70 2.24
CA SER A 143 20.57 6.97 1.78
C SER A 143 20.48 8.00 2.92
N LEU A 144 20.06 7.56 4.11
CA LEU A 144 19.91 8.42 5.28
C LEU A 144 21.26 8.99 5.74
N GLU A 145 22.29 8.15 5.80
CA GLU A 145 23.65 8.55 6.17
C GLU A 145 24.23 9.58 5.20
N GLN A 146 24.06 9.35 3.89
CA GLN A 146 24.51 10.28 2.84
C GLN A 146 23.85 11.66 2.94
N GLU A 147 22.61 11.70 3.42
CA GLU A 147 21.84 12.93 3.63
C GLU A 147 22.02 13.54 5.03
N GLY A 148 22.87 12.95 5.88
CA GLY A 148 23.10 13.41 7.26
C GLY A 148 21.88 13.28 8.17
N LYS A 149 20.98 12.35 7.88
CA LYS A 149 19.76 12.06 8.64
C LYS A 149 19.99 10.95 9.67
N HIS A 150 19.08 10.83 10.64
CA HIS A 150 19.08 9.67 11.53
C HIS A 150 18.86 8.38 10.73
N VAL A 151 19.38 7.27 11.26
CA VAL A 151 19.29 5.94 10.63
C VAL A 151 18.27 5.07 11.36
N LEU A 152 17.78 4.04 10.69
CA LEU A 152 16.98 2.99 11.31
C LEU A 152 17.87 2.13 12.21
N VAL A 153 17.36 1.76 13.38
CA VAL A 153 18.06 0.90 14.36
C VAL A 153 17.59 -0.54 14.20
N GLY A 154 18.42 -1.35 13.53
CA GLY A 154 18.02 -2.67 13.05
C GLY A 154 16.91 -2.60 12.00
N PRO A 155 16.68 -3.64 11.18
CA PRO A 155 15.59 -3.63 10.22
C PRO A 155 14.25 -3.58 10.97
N PRO A 156 13.46 -2.49 10.88
CA PRO A 156 12.14 -2.48 11.50
C PRO A 156 11.28 -3.56 10.87
N ALA A 157 10.41 -4.19 11.66
CA ALA A 157 9.56 -5.27 11.17
C ALA A 157 8.73 -4.82 9.96
N ILE A 158 8.85 -5.55 8.85
CA ILE A 158 8.02 -5.39 7.66
C ILE A 158 6.85 -6.36 7.78
N ARG A 159 5.63 -5.81 7.76
CA ARG A 159 4.42 -6.61 7.66
C ARG A 159 4.15 -7.00 6.22
N ILE A 160 3.84 -8.27 5.98
CA ILE A 160 3.28 -8.77 4.73
C ILE A 160 1.83 -9.15 5.01
N THR A 161 0.89 -8.44 4.38
CA THR A 161 -0.54 -8.71 4.52
C THR A 161 -1.15 -9.01 3.16
N VAL A 162 -2.30 -9.70 3.15
CA VAL A 162 -2.99 -10.08 1.92
C VAL A 162 -4.45 -9.63 1.93
N GLN A 163 -4.94 -9.14 0.79
CA GLN A 163 -6.34 -8.84 0.57
C GLN A 163 -6.79 -9.46 -0.76
N GLY A 164 -8.07 -9.84 -0.84
CA GLY A 164 -8.66 -10.42 -2.06
C GLY A 164 -8.97 -11.90 -1.96
N GLY A 165 -10.16 -12.28 -2.41
CA GLY A 165 -10.61 -13.67 -2.45
C GLY A 165 -10.87 -14.30 -1.09
N ILE A 166 -11.13 -13.50 -0.05
CA ILE A 166 -11.40 -13.97 1.31
C ILE A 166 -12.87 -13.68 1.63
N GLY A 167 -13.64 -14.73 1.89
CA GLY A 167 -15.03 -14.68 2.32
C GLY A 167 -15.32 -15.45 3.60
N THR A 168 -14.38 -16.27 4.08
CA THR A 168 -14.57 -17.15 5.24
C THR A 168 -13.41 -17.08 6.24
N ALA A 169 -13.69 -17.43 7.50
CA ALA A 169 -12.67 -17.45 8.55
C ALA A 169 -11.63 -18.56 8.32
N GLU A 170 -12.03 -19.64 7.64
CA GLU A 170 -11.17 -20.74 7.21
C GLU A 170 -10.14 -20.27 6.18
N GLU A 171 -10.55 -19.47 5.19
CA GLU A 171 -9.64 -18.87 4.20
C GLU A 171 -8.66 -17.89 4.86
N ASP A 172 -9.12 -17.02 5.77
CA ASP A 172 -8.23 -16.14 6.55
C ASP A 172 -7.18 -16.92 7.32
N ARG A 173 -7.62 -17.96 8.05
CA ARG A 173 -6.73 -18.82 8.83
C ARG A 173 -5.72 -19.51 7.92
N PHE A 174 -6.17 -20.07 6.81
CA PHE A 174 -5.32 -20.74 5.83
C PHE A 174 -4.20 -19.82 5.34
N LEU A 175 -4.51 -18.57 4.98
CA LEU A 175 -3.51 -17.61 4.49
C LEU A 175 -2.47 -17.25 5.55
N ARG A 176 -2.89 -17.14 6.82
CA ARG A 176 -1.99 -16.86 7.95
C ARG A 176 -1.09 -18.05 8.28
N THR A 177 -1.64 -19.26 8.31
CA THR A 177 -0.90 -20.45 8.74
C THR A 177 -0.06 -21.07 7.64
N CYS A 178 -0.57 -21.11 6.41
CA CYS A 178 0.11 -21.76 5.28
C CYS A 178 1.19 -20.85 4.66
N TYR A 179 0.92 -19.55 4.57
CA TYR A 179 1.85 -18.59 3.94
C TYR A 179 2.50 -17.61 4.92
N GLY A 180 2.20 -17.71 6.23
CA GLY A 180 2.81 -16.84 7.24
C GLY A 180 2.43 -15.36 7.11
N MET A 181 1.25 -15.06 6.57
CA MET A 181 0.78 -13.67 6.41
C MET A 181 0.51 -13.01 7.77
N ASP A 182 1.02 -11.80 7.97
CA ASP A 182 0.87 -11.04 9.23
C ASP A 182 -0.53 -10.45 9.43
N GLY A 183 -1.38 -10.56 8.41
CA GLY A 183 -2.70 -9.94 8.37
C GLY A 183 -3.43 -10.24 7.08
N THR A 184 -4.76 -10.20 7.16
CA THR A 184 -5.64 -10.24 6.00
C THR A 184 -6.53 -9.01 5.97
N GLY A 185 -7.08 -8.71 4.80
CA GLY A 185 -8.10 -7.67 4.63
C GLY A 185 -9.25 -8.12 3.74
N TRP A 186 -10.43 -7.64 4.08
CA TRP A 186 -11.70 -8.09 3.53
C TRP A 186 -12.41 -6.88 2.93
N GLY A 187 -12.76 -6.96 1.64
CA GLY A 187 -13.41 -5.88 0.91
C GLY A 187 -14.83 -6.25 0.53
N SER A 188 -14.98 -7.12 -0.46
CA SER A 188 -16.28 -7.49 -1.03
C SER A 188 -17.33 -7.95 -0.01
N PRO A 189 -17.01 -8.73 1.04
CA PRO A 189 -18.01 -9.10 2.06
C PRO A 189 -18.62 -7.90 2.79
N PHE A 190 -17.88 -6.79 2.95
CA PHE A 190 -18.39 -5.58 3.59
C PHE A 190 -19.41 -4.82 2.74
N LEU A 191 -19.50 -5.09 1.42
CA LEU A 191 -20.57 -4.53 0.57
C LEU A 191 -21.95 -5.04 0.96
N LEU A 192 -22.03 -6.13 1.72
CA LEU A 192 -23.28 -6.70 2.24
C LEU A 192 -23.67 -6.14 3.61
N VAL A 193 -22.85 -5.27 4.22
CA VAL A 193 -23.08 -4.67 5.53
C VAL A 193 -23.62 -3.25 5.34
N PRO A 194 -24.92 -3.00 5.60
CA PRO A 194 -25.56 -1.70 5.35
C PRO A 194 -24.94 -0.55 6.14
N GLU A 195 -24.39 -0.82 7.32
CA GLU A 195 -23.74 0.19 8.17
C GLU A 195 -22.35 0.60 7.66
N ALA A 196 -21.72 -0.23 6.81
CA ALA A 196 -20.38 -0.01 6.30
C ALA A 196 -20.37 0.65 4.91
N THR A 197 -21.46 0.52 4.14
CA THR A 197 -21.49 0.94 2.74
C THR A 197 -22.86 1.49 2.33
N ASN A 198 -22.88 2.51 1.47
CA ASN A 198 -24.11 3.11 0.95
C ASN A 198 -24.57 2.41 -0.35
N VAL A 199 -24.53 1.08 -0.39
CA VAL A 199 -25.01 0.30 -1.54
C VAL A 199 -26.54 0.36 -1.56
N ASP A 200 -27.14 0.70 -2.72
CA ASP A 200 -28.59 0.74 -2.85
C ASP A 200 -29.21 -0.67 -2.75
N GLU A 201 -30.49 -0.74 -2.36
CA GLU A 201 -31.19 -1.99 -2.10
C GLU A 201 -31.21 -2.94 -3.32
N GLN A 202 -31.38 -2.39 -4.52
CA GLN A 202 -31.39 -3.17 -5.75
C GLN A 202 -30.02 -3.81 -6.02
N THR A 203 -28.93 -3.06 -5.85
CA THR A 203 -27.56 -3.57 -5.99
C THR A 203 -27.23 -4.57 -4.88
N TRP A 204 -27.64 -4.30 -3.64
CA TRP A 204 -27.43 -5.20 -2.51
C TRP A 204 -28.10 -6.57 -2.75
N GLU A 205 -29.34 -6.58 -3.23
CA GLU A 205 -30.02 -7.82 -3.61
C GLU A 205 -29.28 -8.59 -4.70
N GLN A 206 -28.70 -7.91 -5.68
CA GLN A 206 -27.90 -8.57 -6.72
C GLN A 206 -26.63 -9.19 -6.15
N LEU A 207 -25.93 -8.47 -5.26
CA LEU A 207 -24.72 -8.96 -4.60
C LEU A 207 -24.98 -10.20 -3.74
N THR A 208 -26.10 -10.25 -3.00
CA THR A 208 -26.46 -11.44 -2.19
C THR A 208 -26.74 -12.69 -3.02
N LYS A 209 -27.18 -12.51 -4.28
CA LYS A 209 -27.50 -13.60 -5.22
C LYS A 209 -26.32 -13.97 -6.13
N ALA A 210 -25.24 -13.19 -6.10
CA ALA A 210 -24.07 -13.40 -6.95
C ALA A 210 -23.37 -14.73 -6.63
N LYS A 211 -22.93 -15.43 -7.68
CA LYS A 211 -22.14 -16.66 -7.58
C LYS A 211 -20.73 -16.42 -8.13
N PRO A 212 -19.75 -17.29 -7.84
CA PRO A 212 -18.38 -17.12 -8.33
C PRO A 212 -18.24 -16.97 -9.86
N LYS A 213 -19.20 -17.46 -10.64
CA LYS A 213 -19.24 -17.35 -12.11
C LYS A 213 -19.99 -16.10 -12.63
N THR A 214 -20.56 -15.29 -11.75
CA THR A 214 -21.40 -14.14 -12.11
C THR A 214 -20.64 -12.81 -11.99
N THR A 215 -19.35 -12.86 -11.65
CA THR A 215 -18.52 -11.69 -11.29
C THR A 215 -17.34 -11.44 -12.24
N THR A 216 -17.53 -11.69 -13.55
CA THR A 216 -16.59 -11.32 -14.61
C THR A 216 -17.33 -10.72 -15.79
#